data_AF-A0A7C5R3G9-F1
#
_entry.id   AF-A0A7C5R3G9-F1
#
_cell.length_a   1.000
_cell.length_b   1.000
_cell.length_c   1.000
_cell.angle_alpha   90.00
_cell.angle_beta   90.00
_cell.angle_gamma   90.00
#
_symmetry.space_group_name_H-M   'P 1'
#
loop_
_entity.id
_entity.type
_entity.pdbx_description
1 polymer ?
#
loop_
_entity_poly.entity_id
_entity_poly.type
_entity_poly.pdbx_seq_one_letter_code
_entity_poly.pdbx_strand_id
1 'polypeptide(L)'
;MLPFLVYGQKIPPHKSGWQGKFEQLGTLLPTPNKYRTAAGTPGPAYWQQKAGYRIAVTLNEEEQTISGRETVTLFNHSPQTLHYLWLQLDQNVRQPGGPAWQTDPSSLSKKLEAQELMGITGEYFYEGGITIEEVTDTLGRALNYTINNTMMRVELPIPLSPGGHASIEVAWHYKVYDRLVVEGRGGYEYFPDDDNYIFTIAQWYPRLAVYDDVEGWQNKQFLGQGEFALNFADFDVQITVPADHLVAASGELLNADEVLTPAQLARLVQARQDTLNPVIIVSEKEARKKEKVKSKKSKTWHFKATNVRDFVFASSRKFIWDAMAVPLATTRPLAMSFYPKEGNPLWEKESTRAVANALRTYSRHTFDYPYPVAISIHTAEQGMEYPMICFNGGRPGKTGRYS
;
A
#
# COMPACT_ATOMS: atom_id res chain seq x y z
N MET A 1 -25.48 -76.64 4.67
CA MET A 1 -25.39 -75.35 5.40
C MET A 1 -24.10 -74.68 4.99
N LEU A 2 -24.15 -73.62 4.19
CA LEU A 2 -22.97 -72.78 3.94
C LEU A 2 -22.79 -71.83 5.12
N PRO A 3 -21.58 -71.70 5.70
CA PRO A 3 -21.33 -70.72 6.75
C PRO A 3 -21.22 -69.32 6.12
N PHE A 4 -22.06 -68.40 6.62
CA PHE A 4 -21.92 -66.97 6.36
C PHE A 4 -20.64 -66.45 7.02
N LEU A 5 -19.66 -66.04 6.22
CA LEU A 5 -18.55 -65.23 6.69
C LEU A 5 -19.01 -63.78 6.82
N VAL A 6 -19.31 -63.36 8.04
CA VAL A 6 -19.53 -61.94 8.37
C VAL A 6 -18.16 -61.28 8.51
N TYR A 7 -17.76 -60.48 7.51
CA TYR A 7 -16.64 -59.56 7.66
C TYR A 7 -17.11 -58.33 8.44
N GLY A 8 -17.02 -58.39 9.77
CA GLY A 8 -17.15 -57.21 10.62
C GLY A 8 -15.83 -56.43 10.60
N GLN A 9 -15.77 -55.29 9.90
CA GLN A 9 -14.70 -54.33 10.14
C GLN A 9 -14.86 -53.78 11.57
N LYS A 10 -13.89 -54.09 12.44
CA LYS A 10 -13.72 -53.35 13.70
C LYS A 10 -13.34 -51.93 13.36
N ILE A 11 -14.32 -51.03 13.30
CA ILE A 11 -14.06 -49.59 13.32
C ILE A 11 -13.60 -49.28 14.75
N PRO A 12 -12.32 -48.90 14.98
CA PRO A 12 -11.89 -48.50 16.31
C PRO A 12 -12.71 -47.29 16.77
N PRO A 13 -13.01 -47.13 18.07
CA PRO A 13 -13.75 -45.99 18.57
C PRO A 13 -13.05 -44.70 18.12
N HIS A 14 -13.85 -43.75 17.62
CA HIS A 14 -13.40 -42.43 17.19
C HIS A 14 -12.54 -41.83 18.32
N LYS A 15 -11.22 -41.76 18.13
CA LYS A 15 -10.38 -40.95 19.01
C LYS A 15 -10.82 -39.51 18.77
N SER A 16 -11.44 -38.88 19.77
CA SER A 16 -11.60 -37.43 19.80
C SER A 16 -10.18 -36.83 19.84
N GLY A 17 -9.78 -36.16 18.76
CA GLY A 17 -8.44 -35.57 18.60
C GLY A 17 -7.54 -36.33 17.63
N TRP A 18 -8.04 -36.67 16.44
CA TRP A 18 -7.14 -37.04 15.35
C TRP A 18 -6.32 -35.78 14.99
N GLN A 19 -5.04 -35.97 14.59
CA GLN A 19 -4.07 -34.90 14.24
C GLN A 19 -3.15 -35.39 13.11
N GLY A 20 -3.65 -36.29 12.27
CA GLY A 20 -2.89 -36.92 11.19
C GLY A 20 -2.79 -36.02 9.95
N LYS A 21 -1.93 -36.42 9.01
CA LYS A 21 -2.00 -35.89 7.64
C LYS A 21 -3.27 -36.49 7.01
N PHE A 22 -4.18 -35.66 6.47
CA PHE A 22 -5.50 -36.02 5.89
C PHE A 22 -6.71 -36.07 6.85
N GLU A 23 -6.78 -35.18 7.84
CA GLU A 23 -7.92 -35.14 8.76
C GLU A 23 -9.13 -34.64 8.00
N GLN A 24 -10.27 -35.28 8.23
CA GLN A 24 -11.52 -34.77 7.70
C GLN A 24 -11.87 -33.50 8.49
N LEU A 25 -11.64 -32.33 7.87
CA LEU A 25 -11.91 -31.01 8.45
C LEU A 25 -13.41 -30.71 8.61
N GLY A 26 -14.29 -31.72 8.57
CA GLY A 26 -15.73 -31.59 8.33
C GLY A 26 -16.44 -30.61 9.28
N THR A 27 -16.11 -30.60 10.57
CA THR A 27 -16.71 -29.66 11.55
C THR A 27 -15.90 -28.37 11.74
N LEU A 28 -14.72 -28.26 11.13
CA LEU A 28 -13.85 -27.07 11.22
C LEU A 28 -14.14 -26.06 10.11
N LEU A 29 -14.70 -26.51 8.98
CA LEU A 29 -15.02 -25.64 7.85
C LEU A 29 -16.46 -25.13 7.92
N PRO A 30 -16.71 -23.88 7.48
CA PRO A 30 -18.08 -23.37 7.35
C PRO A 30 -18.94 -24.25 6.44
N THR A 31 -20.23 -24.34 6.75
CA THR A 31 -21.18 -25.05 5.88
C THR A 31 -21.26 -24.35 4.52
N PRO A 32 -21.19 -25.08 3.39
CA PRO A 32 -21.31 -24.50 2.06
C PRO A 32 -22.65 -23.78 1.87
N ASN A 33 -22.65 -22.71 1.08
CA ASN A 33 -23.85 -21.92 0.80
C ASN A 33 -23.82 -21.38 -0.64
N LYS A 34 -24.79 -20.53 -1.01
CA LYS A 34 -24.88 -19.98 -2.37
C LYS A 34 -23.73 -19.03 -2.75
N TYR A 35 -23.01 -18.49 -1.76
CA TYR A 35 -21.86 -17.60 -1.92
C TYR A 35 -20.54 -18.38 -2.02
N ARG A 36 -20.41 -19.52 -1.34
CA ARG A 36 -19.21 -20.37 -1.33
C ARG A 36 -19.52 -21.86 -1.39
N THR A 37 -18.91 -22.55 -2.35
CA THR A 37 -19.08 -23.99 -2.55
C THR A 37 -18.36 -24.81 -1.48
N ALA A 38 -18.61 -26.12 -1.43
CA ALA A 38 -17.89 -27.04 -0.53
C ALA A 38 -16.39 -27.15 -0.82
N ALA A 39 -15.95 -26.72 -2.00
CA ALA A 39 -14.54 -26.65 -2.36
C ALA A 39 -13.89 -25.31 -1.97
N GLY A 40 -14.64 -24.38 -1.37
CA GLY A 40 -14.17 -23.04 -0.98
C GLY A 40 -14.13 -22.03 -2.12
N THR A 41 -14.56 -22.40 -3.34
CA THR A 41 -14.63 -21.50 -4.49
C THR A 41 -15.87 -20.61 -4.44
N PRO A 42 -15.86 -19.42 -5.08
CA PRO A 42 -17.04 -18.59 -5.28
C PRO A 42 -18.23 -19.38 -5.85
N GLY A 43 -19.38 -19.28 -5.19
CA GLY A 43 -20.66 -19.84 -5.65
C GLY A 43 -21.42 -18.92 -6.61
N PRO A 44 -22.57 -19.36 -7.16
CA PRO A 44 -23.31 -18.60 -8.16
C PRO A 44 -23.83 -17.24 -7.70
N ALA A 45 -23.96 -17.02 -6.39
CA ALA A 45 -24.41 -15.75 -5.82
C ALA A 45 -23.27 -14.95 -5.16
N TYR A 46 -22.00 -15.34 -5.37
CA TYR A 46 -20.84 -14.66 -4.79
C TYR A 46 -20.84 -13.16 -5.12
N TRP A 47 -20.45 -12.36 -4.15
CA TRP A 47 -20.34 -10.91 -4.27
C TRP A 47 -19.08 -10.44 -3.56
N GLN A 48 -18.56 -9.31 -4.03
CA GLN A 48 -17.46 -8.58 -3.41
C GLN A 48 -17.78 -7.10 -3.52
N GLN A 49 -17.56 -6.35 -2.45
CA GLN A 49 -17.73 -4.90 -2.50
C GLN A 49 -16.72 -4.27 -3.45
N LYS A 50 -17.09 -3.12 -4.01
CA LYS A 50 -16.18 -2.24 -4.74
C LYS A 50 -16.09 -0.91 -4.00
N ALA A 51 -14.89 -0.32 -3.99
CA ALA A 51 -14.69 1.02 -3.49
C ALA A 51 -14.28 2.00 -4.61
N GLY A 52 -14.39 3.29 -4.33
CA GLY A 52 -13.84 4.36 -5.17
C GLY A 52 -13.29 5.46 -4.29
N TYR A 53 -12.13 6.01 -4.67
CA TYR A 53 -11.46 7.06 -3.93
C TYR A 53 -11.12 8.23 -4.86
N ARG A 54 -11.44 9.43 -4.38
CA ARG A 54 -10.90 10.68 -4.92
C ARG A 54 -10.14 11.35 -3.79
N ILE A 55 -8.82 11.50 -3.91
CA ILE A 55 -7.97 11.98 -2.83
C ILE A 55 -7.17 13.18 -3.29
N ALA A 56 -7.24 14.28 -2.55
CA ALA A 56 -6.32 15.40 -2.69
C ALA A 56 -5.44 15.45 -1.44
N VAL A 57 -4.13 15.39 -1.63
CA VAL A 57 -3.16 15.31 -0.52
C VAL A 57 -2.00 16.26 -0.73
N THR A 58 -1.50 16.83 0.37
CA THR A 58 -0.33 17.72 0.38
C THR A 58 0.72 17.17 1.33
N LEU A 59 1.96 17.04 0.83
CA LEU A 59 3.14 16.76 1.64
C LEU A 59 3.85 18.08 1.97
N ASN A 60 3.93 18.40 3.26
CA ASN A 60 4.76 19.48 3.77
C ASN A 60 6.09 18.90 4.26
N GLU A 61 7.16 19.16 3.50
CA GLU A 61 8.51 18.68 3.83
C GLU A 61 9.08 19.34 5.09
N GLU A 62 8.82 20.63 5.32
CA GLU A 62 9.40 21.40 6.44
C GLU A 62 8.91 20.85 7.79
N GLU A 63 7.63 20.51 7.85
CA GLU A 63 7.00 19.94 9.05
C GLU A 63 7.00 18.41 9.06
N GLN A 64 7.44 17.79 7.96
CA GLN A 64 7.28 16.36 7.66
C GLN A 64 5.84 15.88 7.89
N THR A 65 4.85 16.70 7.51
CA THR A 65 3.43 16.37 7.66
C THR A 65 2.77 16.09 6.32
N ILE A 66 1.71 15.31 6.38
CA ILE A 66 0.83 15.08 5.24
C ILE A 66 -0.60 15.38 5.67
N SER A 67 -1.32 16.12 4.83
CA SER A 67 -2.73 16.47 5.04
C SER A 67 -3.52 16.16 3.78
N GLY A 68 -4.68 15.54 3.95
CA GLY A 68 -5.51 15.10 2.84
C GLY A 68 -6.98 15.33 3.09
N ARG A 69 -7.72 15.45 1.99
CA ARG A 69 -9.17 15.29 1.95
C ARG A 69 -9.49 14.23 0.91
N GLU A 70 -10.31 13.27 1.30
CA GLU A 70 -10.76 12.20 0.41
C GLU A 70 -12.28 12.14 0.34
N THR A 71 -12.79 11.77 -0.82
CA THR A 71 -14.14 11.21 -0.97
C THR A 71 -13.98 9.70 -1.15
N VAL A 72 -14.53 8.92 -0.23
CA VAL A 72 -14.59 7.46 -0.31
C VAL A 72 -16.01 7.02 -0.64
N THR A 73 -16.15 6.15 -1.63
CA THR A 73 -17.43 5.62 -2.11
C THR A 73 -17.46 4.11 -1.95
N LEU A 74 -18.48 3.59 -1.28
CA LEU A 74 -18.79 2.16 -1.25
C LEU A 74 -19.89 1.87 -2.28
N PHE A 75 -19.66 0.90 -3.16
CA PHE A 75 -20.68 0.29 -4.00
C PHE A 75 -21.13 -1.01 -3.35
N ASN A 76 -22.38 -1.05 -2.88
CA ASN A 76 -22.91 -2.17 -2.10
C ASN A 76 -23.41 -3.29 -3.02
N HIS A 77 -22.55 -4.27 -3.29
CA HIS A 77 -22.90 -5.49 -4.01
C HIS A 77 -23.47 -6.59 -3.10
N SER A 78 -23.48 -6.36 -1.78
CA SER A 78 -24.07 -7.32 -0.84
C SER A 78 -25.60 -7.31 -0.93
N PRO A 79 -26.26 -8.41 -0.53
CA PRO A 79 -27.72 -8.46 -0.43
C PRO A 79 -28.26 -7.76 0.84
N GLN A 80 -27.38 -7.15 1.65
CA GLN A 80 -27.73 -6.53 2.92
C GLN A 80 -27.84 -5.01 2.78
N THR A 81 -28.74 -4.41 3.56
CA THR A 81 -28.77 -2.96 3.75
C THR A 81 -27.73 -2.59 4.80
N LEU A 82 -26.87 -1.61 4.49
CA LEU A 82 -25.81 -1.16 5.39
C LEU A 82 -26.21 0.18 6.04
N HIS A 83 -26.06 0.28 7.35
CA HIS A 83 -26.43 1.48 8.12
C HIS A 83 -25.23 2.34 8.52
N TYR A 84 -24.02 1.82 8.36
CA TYR A 84 -22.77 2.47 8.72
C TYR A 84 -21.63 1.91 7.86
N LEU A 85 -20.55 2.67 7.77
CA LEU A 85 -19.30 2.28 7.13
C LEU A 85 -18.19 2.15 8.17
N TRP A 86 -17.26 1.23 7.94
CA TRP A 86 -16.02 1.15 8.71
C TRP A 86 -14.83 1.60 7.85
N LEU A 87 -13.97 2.44 8.41
CA LEU A 87 -12.70 2.86 7.85
C LEU A 87 -11.56 2.38 8.77
N GLN A 88 -10.47 1.89 8.19
CA GLN A 88 -9.22 1.55 8.85
C GLN A 88 -8.38 2.82 8.96
N LEU A 89 -7.86 3.10 10.17
CA LEU A 89 -7.01 4.23 10.52
C LEU A 89 -5.64 3.72 10.94
N ASP A 90 -4.89 3.15 9.99
CA ASP A 90 -3.70 2.35 10.28
C ASP A 90 -2.59 3.12 11.01
N GLN A 91 -2.45 4.43 10.76
CA GLN A 91 -1.49 5.26 11.48
C GLN A 91 -1.74 5.29 12.99
N ASN A 92 -2.97 5.00 13.45
CA ASN A 92 -3.30 4.95 14.87
C ASN A 92 -2.62 3.79 15.61
N VAL A 93 -2.02 2.83 14.91
CA VAL A 93 -1.15 1.82 15.55
C VAL A 93 0.01 2.48 16.32
N ARG A 94 0.41 3.69 15.90
CA ARG A 94 1.49 4.48 16.50
C ARG A 94 0.99 5.50 17.52
N GLN A 95 -0.31 5.55 17.81
CA GLN A 95 -0.83 6.44 18.86
C GLN A 95 -0.31 5.99 20.23
N PRO A 96 0.28 6.89 21.02
CA PRO A 96 0.70 6.57 22.38
C PRO A 96 -0.46 5.99 23.21
N GLY A 97 -0.20 4.89 23.92
CA GLY A 97 -1.20 4.22 24.75
C GLY A 97 -2.20 3.31 24.02
N GLY A 98 -2.08 3.19 22.69
CA GLY A 98 -2.91 2.28 21.89
C GLY A 98 -2.63 0.78 22.13
N PRO A 99 -3.49 -0.14 21.62
CA PRO A 99 -3.37 -1.58 21.86
C PRO A 99 -2.03 -2.20 21.44
N ALA A 100 -1.41 -1.71 20.36
CA ALA A 100 -0.13 -2.23 19.88
C ALA A 100 0.99 -2.08 20.92
N TRP A 101 0.99 -0.96 21.68
CA TRP A 101 1.94 -0.72 22.77
C TRP A 101 1.79 -1.69 23.94
N GLN A 102 0.60 -2.28 24.11
CA GLN A 102 0.32 -3.21 25.21
C GLN A 102 0.68 -4.66 24.85
N THR A 103 0.85 -4.95 23.57
CA THR A 103 1.09 -6.30 23.05
C THR A 103 2.52 -6.54 22.59
N ASP A 104 3.39 -5.53 22.64
CA ASP A 104 4.78 -5.64 22.22
C ASP A 104 5.61 -6.39 23.27
N PRO A 105 6.08 -7.63 23.00
CA PRO A 105 6.93 -8.35 23.93
C PRO A 105 8.30 -7.69 23.94
N SER A 106 8.68 -7.09 25.08
CA SER A 106 10.02 -6.53 25.24
C SER A 106 11.09 -7.59 24.99
N SER A 107 11.84 -7.42 23.90
CA SER A 107 12.96 -8.29 23.54
C SER A 107 14.16 -7.41 23.23
N LEU A 108 15.18 -7.49 24.09
CA LEU A 108 16.46 -6.81 23.85
C LEU A 108 17.36 -7.77 23.06
N SER A 109 17.73 -7.37 21.85
CA SER A 109 18.75 -8.07 21.08
C SER A 109 20.11 -7.97 21.79
N LYS A 110 20.98 -8.99 21.66
CA LYS A 110 22.33 -8.95 22.26
C LYS A 110 23.29 -7.96 21.56
N LYS A 111 22.85 -7.32 20.48
CA LYS A 111 23.58 -6.32 19.71
C LYS A 111 22.59 -5.21 19.37
N LEU A 112 22.44 -4.26 20.29
CA LEU A 112 21.67 -3.05 20.04
C LEU A 112 22.46 -2.17 19.08
N GLU A 113 21.91 -1.96 17.89
CA GLU A 113 22.44 -0.93 16.99
C GLU A 113 22.16 0.45 17.61
N ALA A 114 23.00 1.44 17.29
CA ALA A 114 22.87 2.79 17.88
C ALA A 114 21.48 3.42 17.62
N GLN A 115 20.81 3.03 16.54
CA GLN A 115 19.46 3.47 16.17
C GLN A 115 18.37 2.85 17.04
N GLU A 116 18.47 1.55 17.37
CA GLU A 116 17.58 0.89 18.33
C GLU A 116 17.72 1.51 19.72
N LEU A 117 18.96 1.90 20.08
CA LEU A 117 19.23 2.60 21.34
C LEU A 117 18.53 3.96 21.40
N MET A 118 18.48 4.75 20.32
CA MET A 118 17.77 6.05 20.29
C MET A 118 16.26 5.92 20.52
N GLY A 119 15.65 4.85 19.98
CA GLY A 119 14.23 4.53 20.25
C GLY A 119 13.98 4.11 21.69
N ILE A 120 14.94 3.41 22.33
CA ILE A 120 14.84 2.92 23.71
C ILE A 120 15.18 4.00 24.75
N THR A 121 16.14 4.88 24.46
CA THR A 121 16.58 5.96 25.36
C THR A 121 15.60 7.14 25.40
N GLY A 122 14.63 7.17 24.49
CA GLY A 122 13.65 8.25 24.38
C GLY A 122 14.21 9.52 23.74
N GLU A 123 15.39 9.46 23.10
CA GLU A 123 15.97 10.60 22.37
C GLU A 123 15.16 10.96 21.11
N TYR A 124 14.36 10.02 20.59
CA TYR A 124 13.35 10.28 19.57
C TYR A 124 11.98 9.82 20.06
N PHE A 125 11.06 10.77 20.28
CA PHE A 125 9.66 10.50 20.59
C PHE A 125 8.79 10.92 19.42
N TYR A 126 8.02 9.97 18.88
CA TYR A 126 7.08 10.20 17.79
C TYR A 126 5.66 10.00 18.30
N GLU A 127 4.89 11.09 18.36
CA GLU A 127 3.45 11.05 18.58
C GLU A 127 2.76 10.69 17.26
N GLY A 128 2.60 9.39 17.05
CA GLY A 128 1.93 8.86 15.86
C GLY A 128 0.41 8.91 15.96
N GLY A 129 -0.23 8.59 14.84
CA GLY A 129 -1.68 8.63 14.71
C GLY A 129 -2.14 9.54 13.60
N ILE A 130 -3.32 9.23 13.06
CA ILE A 130 -4.02 10.10 12.13
C ILE A 130 -5.05 10.93 12.90
N THR A 131 -5.01 12.24 12.67
CA THR A 131 -6.03 13.16 13.17
C THR A 131 -7.12 13.27 12.11
N ILE A 132 -8.36 12.99 12.50
CA ILE A 132 -9.55 13.21 11.67
C ILE A 132 -10.10 14.59 12.01
N GLU A 133 -10.06 15.49 11.03
CA GLU A 133 -10.52 16.87 11.16
C GLU A 133 -12.03 16.98 10.93
N GLU A 134 -12.52 16.24 9.93
CA GLU A 134 -13.89 16.38 9.45
C GLU A 134 -14.34 15.08 8.80
N VAL A 135 -15.60 14.70 9.07
CA VAL A 135 -16.31 13.64 8.36
C VAL A 135 -17.68 14.18 7.94
N THR A 136 -17.92 14.27 6.64
CA THR A 136 -19.14 14.84 6.07
C THR A 136 -19.71 13.92 4.99
N ASP A 137 -20.95 14.19 4.58
CA ASP A 137 -21.42 13.71 3.29
C ASP A 137 -20.98 14.65 2.15
N THR A 138 -21.30 14.27 0.91
CA THR A 138 -20.93 15.04 -0.29
C THR A 138 -21.66 16.39 -0.43
N LEU A 139 -22.54 16.73 0.50
CA LEU A 139 -23.19 18.04 0.59
C LEU A 139 -22.58 18.91 1.71
N GLY A 140 -21.54 18.42 2.39
CA GLY A 140 -20.86 19.12 3.49
C GLY A 140 -21.60 19.02 4.83
N ARG A 141 -22.58 18.11 4.98
CA ARG A 141 -23.26 17.91 6.27
C ARG A 141 -22.44 16.97 7.13
N ALA A 142 -22.17 17.37 8.37
CA ALA A 142 -21.41 16.56 9.32
C ALA A 142 -22.10 15.20 9.57
N LEU A 143 -21.29 14.13 9.60
CA LEU A 143 -21.73 12.78 9.90
C LEU A 143 -21.29 12.38 11.30
N ASN A 144 -22.12 11.57 11.98
CA ASN A 144 -21.73 10.99 13.26
C ASN A 144 -20.70 9.89 13.02
N TYR A 145 -19.60 9.93 13.76
CA TYR A 145 -18.57 8.89 13.71
C TYR A 145 -18.01 8.59 15.09
N THR A 146 -17.39 7.42 15.21
CA THR A 146 -16.69 6.98 16.42
C THR A 146 -15.37 6.36 16.02
N ILE A 147 -14.27 6.89 16.54
CA ILE A 147 -12.95 6.30 16.41
C ILE A 147 -12.74 5.35 17.59
N ASN A 148 -12.35 4.12 17.28
CA ASN A 148 -11.92 3.11 18.22
C ASN A 148 -10.56 2.59 17.77
N ASN A 149 -9.51 3.21 18.30
CA ASN A 149 -8.11 2.91 17.99
C ASN A 149 -7.85 2.96 16.46
N THR A 150 -7.51 1.84 15.84
CA THR A 150 -7.20 1.74 14.40
C THR A 150 -8.42 1.60 13.50
N MET A 151 -9.62 1.76 14.04
CA MET A 151 -10.87 1.66 13.30
C MET A 151 -11.76 2.87 13.54
N MET A 152 -12.50 3.29 12.52
CA MET A 152 -13.51 4.33 12.62
C MET A 152 -14.83 3.85 12.03
N ARG A 153 -15.92 4.02 12.77
CA ARG A 153 -17.29 3.75 12.31
C ARG A 153 -17.96 5.07 11.98
N VAL A 154 -18.56 5.18 10.80
CA VAL A 154 -19.31 6.36 10.34
C VAL A 154 -20.77 5.97 10.10
N GLU A 155 -21.72 6.64 10.74
CA GLU A 155 -23.15 6.37 10.57
C GLU A 155 -23.67 6.98 9.27
N LEU A 156 -24.43 6.19 8.50
CA LEU A 156 -25.08 6.67 7.30
C LEU A 156 -26.44 7.30 7.65
N PRO A 157 -26.72 8.54 7.22
CA PRO A 157 -28.00 9.18 7.49
C PRO A 157 -29.15 8.49 6.72
N ILE A 158 -28.83 7.90 5.57
CA ILE A 158 -29.73 7.11 4.74
C ILE A 158 -29.11 5.71 4.61
N PRO A 159 -29.82 4.63 5.03
CA PRO A 159 -29.32 3.28 4.88
C PRO A 159 -29.01 2.95 3.43
N LEU A 160 -27.85 2.34 3.21
CA LEU A 160 -27.35 1.95 1.90
C LEU A 160 -27.98 0.61 1.47
N SER A 161 -28.97 0.67 0.60
CA SER A 161 -29.66 -0.51 0.06
C SER A 161 -28.73 -1.42 -0.78
N PRO A 162 -29.10 -2.71 -0.95
CA PRO A 162 -28.43 -3.59 -1.92
C PRO A 162 -28.40 -2.98 -3.33
N GLY A 163 -27.26 -3.05 -4.00
CA GLY A 163 -27.02 -2.45 -5.31
C GLY A 163 -26.82 -0.93 -5.31
N GLY A 164 -27.00 -0.25 -4.17
CA GLY A 164 -26.78 1.18 -4.03
C GLY A 164 -25.31 1.55 -3.88
N HIS A 165 -25.04 2.86 -3.77
CA HIS A 165 -23.74 3.38 -3.36
C HIS A 165 -23.89 4.50 -2.32
N ALA A 166 -22.88 4.69 -1.48
CA ALA A 166 -22.78 5.80 -0.55
C ALA A 166 -21.38 6.40 -0.59
N SER A 167 -21.31 7.73 -0.51
CA SER A 167 -20.06 8.49 -0.49
C SER A 167 -19.99 9.33 0.77
N ILE A 168 -18.82 9.33 1.41
CA ILE A 168 -18.50 10.21 2.53
C ILE A 168 -17.20 10.94 2.22
N GLU A 169 -17.03 12.12 2.82
CA GLU A 169 -15.80 12.90 2.74
C GLU A 169 -15.09 12.88 4.09
N VAL A 170 -13.76 12.72 4.06
CA VAL A 170 -12.93 12.70 5.26
C VAL A 170 -11.74 13.61 5.06
N ALA A 171 -11.54 14.57 5.97
CA ALA A 171 -10.34 15.38 6.05
C ALA A 171 -9.47 14.90 7.21
N TRP A 172 -8.16 14.79 6.96
CA TRP A 172 -7.24 14.22 7.93
C TRP A 172 -5.82 14.77 7.75
N HIS A 173 -5.01 14.62 8.79
CA HIS A 173 -3.57 14.88 8.71
C HIS A 173 -2.79 13.99 9.68
N TYR A 174 -1.49 13.81 9.42
CA TYR A 174 -0.55 13.23 10.38
C TYR A 174 0.90 13.64 10.09
N LYS A 175 1.78 13.46 11.08
CA LYS A 175 3.22 13.65 10.92
C LYS A 175 3.86 12.36 10.42
N VAL A 176 4.63 12.42 9.35
CA VAL A 176 5.38 11.28 8.83
C VAL A 176 6.53 10.97 9.78
N TYR A 177 6.74 9.69 10.12
CA TYR A 177 7.81 9.27 11.03
C TYR A 177 9.13 9.01 10.28
N ASP A 178 10.25 9.09 11.01
CA ASP A 178 11.55 8.64 10.52
C ASP A 178 11.59 7.11 10.47
N ARG A 179 11.71 6.54 9.28
CA ARG A 179 11.73 5.09 9.07
C ARG A 179 12.94 4.41 9.69
N LEU A 180 14.03 5.16 9.92
CA LEU A 180 15.26 4.63 10.49
C LEU A 180 15.18 4.50 12.02
N VAL A 181 14.14 5.07 12.63
CA VAL A 181 13.93 5.07 14.08
C VAL A 181 12.64 4.35 14.46
N VAL A 182 11.57 4.52 13.67
CA VAL A 182 10.27 3.91 13.93
C VAL A 182 9.99 2.84 12.88
N GLU A 183 9.79 1.60 13.33
CA GLU A 183 9.41 0.51 12.45
C GLU A 183 8.08 0.78 11.73
N GLY A 184 8.03 0.40 10.46
CA GLY A 184 6.81 0.50 9.69
C GLY A 184 6.97 0.29 8.20
N ARG A 185 5.87 0.49 7.49
CA ARG A 185 5.76 0.22 6.05
C ARG A 185 5.86 1.47 5.17
N GLY A 186 6.11 2.62 5.77
CA GLY A 186 6.42 3.88 5.10
C GLY A 186 7.35 4.73 5.95
N GLY A 187 7.21 6.06 5.86
CA GLY A 187 7.99 7.02 6.62
C GLY A 187 8.84 7.91 5.71
N TYR A 188 9.76 8.65 6.30
CA TYR A 188 10.82 9.36 5.59
C TYR A 188 12.19 8.79 5.95
N GLU A 189 13.16 8.95 5.05
CA GLU A 189 14.59 8.81 5.35
C GLU A 189 15.22 10.21 5.24
N TYR A 190 15.97 10.64 6.26
CA TYR A 190 16.72 11.90 6.24
C TYR A 190 18.19 11.68 5.84
N PHE A 191 18.70 12.53 4.95
CA PHE A 191 20.06 12.50 4.42
C PHE A 191 20.87 13.67 5.01
N PRO A 192 21.64 13.45 6.09
CA PRO A 192 22.32 14.55 6.79
C PRO A 192 23.43 15.22 5.96
N ASP A 193 24.04 14.48 5.03
CA ASP A 193 25.14 15.00 4.19
C ASP A 193 24.70 16.11 3.23
N ASP A 194 23.41 16.17 2.88
CA ASP A 194 22.86 17.17 1.96
C ASP A 194 21.53 17.78 2.39
N ASP A 195 21.08 17.51 3.62
CA ASP A 195 19.84 18.04 4.21
C ASP A 195 18.61 17.79 3.31
N ASN A 196 18.39 16.53 2.94
CA ASN A 196 17.26 16.12 2.09
C ASN A 196 16.51 14.93 2.65
N TYR A 197 15.30 14.70 2.12
CA TYR A 197 14.44 13.59 2.52
C TYR A 197 14.04 12.70 1.35
N ILE A 198 13.82 11.42 1.61
CA ILE A 198 13.02 10.52 0.77
C ILE A 198 11.79 10.08 1.55
N PHE A 199 10.63 10.53 1.10
CA PHE A 199 9.35 10.11 1.64
C PHE A 199 8.83 8.90 0.89
N THR A 200 8.41 7.86 1.61
CA THR A 200 7.57 6.78 1.07
C THR A 200 6.33 6.69 1.95
N ILE A 201 5.20 7.07 1.38
CA ILE A 201 3.97 7.31 2.08
C ILE A 201 3.03 6.15 1.81
N ALA A 202 2.80 5.34 2.85
CA ALA A 202 1.95 4.16 2.83
C ALA A 202 1.02 4.18 4.05
N GLN A 203 -0.10 3.45 3.97
CA GLN A 203 -1.08 3.37 5.05
C GLN A 203 -1.56 4.77 5.51
N TRP A 204 -1.69 5.70 4.57
CA TRP A 204 -1.64 7.13 4.83
C TRP A 204 -2.99 7.85 4.81
N TYR A 205 -4.05 7.13 4.44
CA TYR A 205 -5.40 7.64 4.34
C TYR A 205 -6.38 6.67 5.02
N PRO A 206 -7.56 7.12 5.47
CA PRO A 206 -8.61 6.22 5.96
C PRO A 206 -9.05 5.23 4.88
N ARG A 207 -8.88 3.93 5.12
CA ARG A 207 -9.18 2.89 4.12
C ARG A 207 -10.50 2.20 4.42
N LEU A 208 -11.44 2.19 3.49
CA LEU A 208 -12.70 1.45 3.63
C LEU A 208 -12.45 -0.02 3.97
N ALA A 209 -12.96 -0.43 5.13
CA ALA A 209 -12.88 -1.80 5.61
C ALA A 209 -13.62 -2.75 4.65
N VAL A 210 -13.16 -4.00 4.58
CA VAL A 210 -13.86 -5.02 3.80
C VAL A 210 -15.17 -5.38 4.50
N TYR A 211 -16.26 -5.42 3.73
CA TYR A 211 -17.49 -6.09 4.12
C TYR A 211 -17.64 -7.33 3.24
N ASP A 212 -17.64 -8.53 3.83
CA ASP A 212 -17.68 -9.79 3.09
C ASP A 212 -18.78 -10.75 3.56
N ASP A 213 -18.89 -11.88 2.88
CA ASP A 213 -19.90 -12.92 3.09
C ASP A 213 -19.58 -13.88 4.25
N VAL A 214 -18.43 -13.71 4.91
CA VAL A 214 -17.92 -14.59 5.98
C VAL A 214 -17.98 -13.90 7.34
N GLU A 215 -17.35 -12.75 7.46
CA GLU A 215 -17.16 -12.00 8.71
C GLU A 215 -18.07 -10.75 8.78
N GLY A 216 -18.70 -10.36 7.67
CA GLY A 216 -19.31 -9.04 7.54
C GLY A 216 -18.22 -7.99 7.52
N TRP A 217 -18.27 -6.99 8.42
CA TRP A 217 -17.23 -5.97 8.49
C TRP A 217 -15.95 -6.51 9.13
N GLN A 218 -14.84 -6.43 8.41
CA GLN A 218 -13.52 -6.68 8.97
C GLN A 218 -13.03 -5.47 9.76
N ASN A 219 -13.29 -5.47 11.07
CA ASN A 219 -12.99 -4.36 11.98
C ASN A 219 -12.10 -4.76 13.16
N LYS A 220 -11.30 -5.81 13.00
CA LYS A 220 -10.25 -6.15 13.97
C LYS A 220 -9.20 -5.04 14.01
N GLN A 221 -8.66 -4.80 15.19
CA GLN A 221 -7.62 -3.80 15.39
C GLN A 221 -6.33 -4.21 14.69
N PHE A 222 -5.68 -3.26 14.02
CA PHE A 222 -4.35 -3.44 13.47
C PHE A 222 -3.32 -3.26 14.60
N LEU A 223 -2.52 -4.31 14.84
CA LEU A 223 -1.51 -4.35 15.90
C LEU A 223 -0.08 -4.17 15.38
N GLY A 224 0.08 -3.74 14.13
CA GLY A 224 1.39 -3.52 13.50
C GLY A 224 1.92 -4.72 12.71
N GLN A 225 1.54 -5.93 13.12
CA GLN A 225 1.90 -7.19 12.47
C GLN A 225 0.68 -7.79 11.75
N GLY A 226 0.80 -8.08 10.45
CA GLY A 226 -0.26 -8.67 9.62
C GLY A 226 -0.55 -7.93 8.31
N GLU A 227 -1.17 -8.64 7.36
CA GLU A 227 -1.60 -8.09 6.07
C GLU A 227 -3.04 -7.55 6.13
N PHE A 228 -3.33 -6.62 5.22
CA PHE A 228 -4.63 -5.93 5.16
C PHE A 228 -5.59 -6.62 4.19
N ALA A 229 -6.82 -6.86 4.65
CA ALA A 229 -7.94 -7.07 3.76
C ALA A 229 -8.44 -5.71 3.27
N LEU A 230 -8.40 -5.50 1.95
CA LEU A 230 -8.80 -4.25 1.32
C LEU A 230 -9.73 -4.53 0.14
N ASN A 231 -10.68 -3.63 -0.08
CA ASN A 231 -11.56 -3.67 -1.24
C ASN A 231 -10.76 -3.33 -2.51
N PHE A 232 -11.09 -3.97 -3.63
CA PHE A 232 -10.64 -3.46 -4.93
C PHE A 232 -11.34 -2.13 -5.22
N ALA A 233 -10.55 -1.14 -5.63
CA ALA A 233 -11.02 0.22 -5.80
C ALA A 233 -10.43 0.91 -7.03
N ASP A 234 -11.17 1.90 -7.50
CA ASP A 234 -10.67 2.90 -8.45
C ASP A 234 -10.19 4.13 -7.66
N PHE A 235 -9.01 4.63 -7.99
CA PHE A 235 -8.36 5.77 -7.34
C PHE A 235 -8.13 6.89 -8.34
N ASP A 236 -8.47 8.11 -7.94
CA ASP A 236 -8.14 9.37 -8.60
C ASP A 236 -7.45 10.26 -7.55
N VAL A 237 -6.14 10.45 -7.68
CA VAL A 237 -5.31 11.01 -6.60
C VAL A 237 -4.48 12.19 -7.08
N GLN A 238 -4.62 13.32 -6.41
CA GLN A 238 -3.84 14.53 -6.61
C GLN A 238 -2.86 14.71 -5.45
N ILE A 239 -1.55 14.72 -5.75
CA ILE A 239 -0.47 14.77 -4.76
C ILE A 239 0.30 16.09 -4.95
N THR A 240 0.13 17.01 -4.01
CA THR A 240 0.83 18.30 -3.98
C THR A 240 2.10 18.18 -3.14
N VAL A 241 3.24 18.51 -3.75
CA VAL A 241 4.58 18.39 -3.14
C VAL A 241 5.41 19.65 -3.46
N PRO A 242 6.57 19.88 -2.82
CA PRO A 242 7.51 20.90 -3.28
C PRO A 242 7.86 20.74 -4.77
N ALA A 243 7.92 21.84 -5.52
CA ALA A 243 7.96 21.83 -6.99
C ALA A 243 9.23 21.21 -7.60
N ASP A 244 10.27 21.03 -6.79
CA ASP A 244 11.53 20.35 -7.09
C ASP A 244 11.46 18.83 -6.89
N HIS A 245 10.47 18.31 -6.18
CA HIS A 245 10.27 16.87 -5.99
C HIS A 245 9.82 16.18 -7.28
N LEU A 246 10.26 14.93 -7.45
CA LEU A 246 9.56 13.95 -8.28
C LEU A 246 8.61 13.14 -7.41
N VAL A 247 7.53 12.66 -8.02
CA VAL A 247 6.56 11.78 -7.38
C VAL A 247 6.45 10.49 -8.18
N ALA A 248 6.54 9.38 -7.48
CA ALA A 248 6.22 8.05 -7.98
C ALA A 248 5.04 7.52 -7.19
N ALA A 249 4.01 6.98 -7.83
CA ALA A 249 2.82 6.51 -7.13
C ALA A 249 2.24 5.27 -7.81
N SER A 250 1.40 4.55 -7.06
CA SER A 250 0.44 3.62 -7.67
C SER A 250 -0.35 4.33 -8.77
N GLY A 251 -0.53 3.68 -9.92
CA GLY A 251 -1.35 4.20 -11.02
C GLY A 251 -0.58 4.91 -12.12
N GLU A 252 -1.32 5.32 -13.14
CA GLU A 252 -0.77 6.07 -14.27
C GLU A 252 -0.79 7.58 -13.98
N LEU A 253 0.32 8.25 -14.30
CA LEU A 253 0.45 9.71 -14.26
C LEU A 253 -0.35 10.35 -15.41
N LEU A 254 -1.30 11.22 -15.08
CA LEU A 254 -2.21 11.83 -16.04
C LEU A 254 -1.77 13.20 -16.56
N ASN A 255 -1.01 13.98 -15.78
CA ASN A 255 -0.62 15.36 -16.12
C ASN A 255 0.90 15.52 -16.32
N ALA A 256 1.55 14.55 -16.99
CA ALA A 256 3.00 14.52 -17.18
C ALA A 256 3.56 15.78 -17.88
N ASP A 257 2.79 16.39 -18.78
CA ASP A 257 3.12 17.62 -19.51
C ASP A 257 3.09 18.88 -18.64
N GLU A 258 2.36 18.87 -17.53
CA GLU A 258 2.34 19.94 -16.54
C GLU A 258 3.49 19.81 -15.53
N VAL A 259 3.83 18.57 -15.15
CA VAL A 259 4.78 18.32 -14.05
C VAL A 259 6.22 18.11 -14.49
N LEU A 260 6.45 17.68 -15.72
CA LEU A 260 7.78 17.43 -16.28
C LEU A 260 8.27 18.58 -17.17
N THR A 261 9.59 18.75 -17.24
CA THR A 261 10.17 19.61 -18.27
C THR A 261 9.99 18.99 -19.66
N PRO A 262 10.02 19.78 -20.76
CA PRO A 262 9.91 19.23 -22.11
C PRO A 262 10.93 18.13 -22.43
N ALA A 263 12.16 18.26 -21.93
CA ALA A 263 13.20 17.25 -22.11
C ALA A 263 12.88 15.93 -21.38
N GLN A 264 12.39 16.02 -20.14
CA GLN A 264 11.97 14.84 -19.36
C GLN A 264 10.74 14.18 -19.98
N LEU A 265 9.77 14.96 -20.46
CA LEU A 265 8.60 14.44 -21.16
C LEU A 265 9.00 13.68 -22.44
N ALA A 266 9.92 14.24 -23.24
CA ALA A 266 10.43 13.57 -24.43
C ALA A 266 11.11 12.22 -24.10
N ARG A 267 11.89 12.16 -23.02
CA ARG A 267 12.52 10.91 -22.55
C ARG A 267 11.48 9.91 -22.02
N LEU A 268 10.43 10.36 -21.35
CA LEU A 268 9.32 9.49 -20.93
C LEU A 268 8.58 8.89 -22.13
N VAL A 269 8.32 9.69 -23.17
CA VAL A 269 7.73 9.20 -24.43
C VAL A 269 8.64 8.17 -25.10
N GLN A 270 9.95 8.41 -25.12
CA GLN A 270 10.94 7.44 -25.61
C GLN A 270 10.93 6.14 -24.78
N ALA A 271 10.89 6.23 -23.45
CA ALA A 271 10.87 5.08 -22.55
C ALA A 271 9.65 4.17 -22.77
N ARG A 272 8.49 4.73 -23.14
CA ARG A 272 7.30 3.95 -23.51
C ARG A 272 7.48 3.13 -24.81
N GLN A 273 8.51 3.43 -25.60
CA GLN A 273 8.85 2.71 -26.83
C GLN A 273 10.06 1.78 -26.67
N ASP A 274 11.07 2.17 -25.88
CA ASP A 274 12.29 1.37 -25.69
C ASP A 274 12.02 0.10 -24.88
N THR A 275 12.34 -1.06 -25.45
CA THR A 275 12.15 -2.38 -24.84
C THR A 275 13.46 -3.08 -24.48
N LEU A 276 14.60 -2.50 -24.87
CA LEU A 276 15.92 -3.10 -24.75
C LEU A 276 16.66 -2.56 -23.53
N ASN A 277 16.63 -1.24 -23.35
CA ASN A 277 17.37 -0.56 -22.29
C ASN A 277 16.49 0.46 -21.55
N PRO A 278 16.69 0.63 -20.23
CA PRO A 278 16.13 1.77 -19.51
C PRO A 278 16.56 3.09 -20.12
N VAL A 279 15.60 4.00 -20.29
CA VAL A 279 15.84 5.40 -20.66
C VAL A 279 15.84 6.22 -19.36
N ILE A 280 16.94 6.92 -19.09
CA ILE A 280 17.06 7.84 -17.96
C ILE A 280 16.18 9.07 -18.21
N ILE A 281 15.05 9.20 -17.53
CA ILE A 281 14.12 10.32 -17.67
C ILE A 281 14.65 11.53 -16.90
N VAL A 282 15.03 11.34 -15.63
CA VAL A 282 15.71 12.35 -14.81
C VAL A 282 17.07 11.82 -14.41
N SER A 283 18.13 12.51 -14.83
CA SER A 283 19.51 12.07 -14.60
C SER A 283 20.03 12.42 -13.20
N GLU A 284 21.09 11.71 -12.77
CA GLU A 284 21.81 12.05 -11.53
C GLU A 284 22.29 13.51 -11.50
N LYS A 285 22.74 14.04 -12.64
CA LYS A 285 23.15 15.45 -12.76
C LYS A 285 21.99 16.41 -12.47
N GLU A 286 20.78 16.08 -12.92
CA GLU A 286 19.58 16.85 -12.64
C GLU A 286 19.18 16.73 -11.16
N ALA A 287 19.20 15.53 -10.59
CA ALA A 287 18.90 15.28 -9.18
C ALA A 287 19.87 16.05 -8.26
N ARG A 288 21.19 15.93 -8.48
CA ARG A 288 22.22 16.69 -7.73
C ARG A 288 22.08 18.20 -7.84
N LYS A 289 21.49 18.71 -8.92
CA LYS A 289 21.21 20.15 -9.05
C LYS A 289 20.02 20.54 -8.17
N LYS A 290 18.97 19.72 -8.13
CA LYS A 290 17.78 19.95 -7.29
C LYS A 290 18.12 19.87 -5.80
N GLU A 291 18.94 18.90 -5.39
CA GLU A 291 19.38 18.72 -3.99
C GLU A 291 20.00 19.98 -3.35
N LYS A 292 20.51 20.93 -4.15
CA LYS A 292 21.16 22.14 -3.66
C LYS A 292 20.19 23.26 -3.26
N VAL A 293 18.94 23.21 -3.71
CA VAL A 293 17.97 24.30 -3.51
C VAL A 293 16.59 23.72 -3.23
N LYS A 294 16.07 23.98 -2.03
CA LYS A 294 14.71 23.62 -1.64
C LYS A 294 13.71 24.62 -2.21
N SER A 295 12.77 24.16 -3.02
CA SER A 295 11.72 25.02 -3.58
C SER A 295 10.65 25.37 -2.55
N LYS A 296 10.29 26.66 -2.43
CA LYS A 296 9.09 27.10 -1.70
C LYS A 296 7.79 27.03 -2.51
N LYS A 297 7.90 26.85 -3.83
CA LYS A 297 6.74 26.62 -4.70
C LYS A 297 6.32 25.17 -4.60
N SER A 298 5.04 24.89 -4.79
CA SER A 298 4.48 23.54 -4.89
C SER A 298 4.12 23.17 -6.32
N LYS A 299 3.88 21.89 -6.54
CA LYS A 299 3.41 21.29 -7.79
C LYS A 299 2.51 20.10 -7.47
N THR A 300 1.45 19.92 -8.24
CA THR A 300 0.47 18.85 -8.06
C THR A 300 0.60 17.80 -9.16
N TRP A 301 0.81 16.56 -8.76
CA TRP A 301 0.84 15.39 -9.64
C TRP A 301 -0.49 14.67 -9.57
N HIS A 302 -1.04 14.27 -10.72
CA HIS A 302 -2.34 13.62 -10.81
C HIS A 302 -2.18 12.18 -11.30
N PHE A 303 -2.63 11.22 -10.49
CA PHE A 303 -2.54 9.80 -10.77
C PHE A 303 -3.91 9.13 -10.79
N LYS A 304 -4.03 8.08 -11.59
CA LYS A 304 -5.22 7.22 -11.61
C LYS A 304 -4.83 5.75 -11.56
N ALA A 305 -5.47 4.99 -10.67
CA ALA A 305 -5.36 3.54 -10.61
C ALA A 305 -6.74 2.92 -10.70
N THR A 306 -6.87 1.81 -11.43
CA THR A 306 -8.16 1.13 -11.63
C THR A 306 -8.08 -0.28 -11.09
N ASN A 307 -9.10 -0.67 -10.33
CA ASN A 307 -9.25 -2.00 -9.75
C ASN A 307 -7.99 -2.47 -8.99
N VAL A 308 -7.52 -1.67 -8.02
CA VAL A 308 -6.39 -2.01 -7.15
C VAL A 308 -6.80 -2.01 -5.69
N ARG A 309 -6.06 -2.75 -4.86
CA ARG A 309 -6.39 -2.89 -3.43
C ARG A 309 -5.94 -1.72 -2.55
N ASP A 310 -4.97 -0.93 -3.00
CA ASP A 310 -4.35 0.14 -2.22
C ASP A 310 -3.65 1.16 -3.13
N PHE A 311 -3.29 2.30 -2.55
CA PHE A 311 -2.58 3.39 -3.22
C PHE A 311 -1.48 3.94 -2.32
N VAL A 312 -0.24 3.98 -2.80
CA VAL A 312 0.88 4.58 -2.09
C VAL A 312 1.70 5.47 -3.03
N PHE A 313 2.54 6.32 -2.46
CA PHE A 313 3.43 7.16 -3.24
C PHE A 313 4.77 7.41 -2.55
N ALA A 314 5.75 7.85 -3.33
CA ALA A 314 7.04 8.31 -2.86
C ALA A 314 7.33 9.70 -3.42
N SER A 315 8.02 10.55 -2.66
CA SER A 315 8.35 11.91 -3.06
C SER A 315 9.74 12.30 -2.60
N SER A 316 10.55 12.85 -3.51
CA SER A 316 11.85 13.41 -3.19
C SER A 316 12.42 14.23 -4.34
N ARG A 317 13.25 15.23 -4.02
CA ARG A 317 14.13 15.90 -4.99
C ARG A 317 15.37 15.08 -5.37
N LYS A 318 15.72 14.07 -4.56
CA LYS A 318 16.90 13.21 -4.77
C LYS A 318 16.71 12.20 -5.90
N PHE A 319 15.46 11.96 -6.33
CA PHE A 319 15.17 10.91 -7.30
C PHE A 319 15.78 11.16 -8.68
N ILE A 320 16.60 10.20 -9.07
CA ILE A 320 16.86 9.77 -10.44
C ILE A 320 15.68 8.90 -10.85
N TRP A 321 15.28 8.97 -12.12
CA TRP A 321 14.17 8.20 -12.66
C TRP A 321 14.54 7.61 -14.00
N ASP A 322 14.41 6.30 -14.14
CA ASP A 322 14.53 5.59 -15.41
C ASP A 322 13.32 4.67 -15.67
N ALA A 323 13.12 4.33 -16.94
CA ALA A 323 12.00 3.50 -17.35
C ALA A 323 12.24 2.76 -18.66
N MET A 324 11.58 1.61 -18.85
CA MET A 324 11.51 0.90 -20.13
C MET A 324 10.17 0.19 -20.31
N ALA A 325 9.72 0.08 -21.55
CA ALA A 325 8.52 -0.66 -21.89
C ALA A 325 8.75 -2.17 -21.87
N VAL A 326 7.75 -2.91 -21.38
CA VAL A 326 7.79 -4.36 -21.27
C VAL A 326 6.59 -4.94 -22.01
N PRO A 327 6.72 -5.26 -23.31
CA PRO A 327 5.66 -5.95 -24.03
C PRO A 327 5.42 -7.35 -23.44
N LEU A 328 4.17 -7.63 -23.09
CA LEU A 328 3.63 -8.93 -22.71
C LEU A 328 2.66 -9.41 -23.80
N ALA A 329 1.93 -10.51 -23.59
CA ALA A 329 1.07 -11.05 -24.65
C ALA A 329 -0.16 -10.15 -24.94
N THR A 330 -0.67 -9.46 -23.93
CA THR A 330 -1.91 -8.68 -23.95
C THR A 330 -1.73 -7.24 -23.44
N THR A 331 -0.67 -6.98 -22.68
CA THR A 331 -0.39 -5.66 -22.10
C THR A 331 1.03 -5.18 -22.42
N ARG A 332 1.29 -3.89 -22.20
CA ARG A 332 2.62 -3.27 -22.37
C ARG A 332 2.93 -2.34 -21.21
N PRO A 333 3.13 -2.88 -19.98
CA PRO A 333 3.48 -2.05 -18.83
C PRO A 333 4.80 -1.29 -19.02
N LEU A 334 4.91 -0.16 -18.33
CA LEU A 334 6.15 0.58 -18.14
C LEU A 334 6.84 0.13 -16.84
N ALA A 335 7.99 -0.53 -16.95
CA ALA A 335 8.84 -0.80 -15.81
C ALA A 335 9.64 0.47 -15.48
N MET A 336 9.68 0.86 -14.21
CA MET A 336 10.31 2.10 -13.76
C MET A 336 11.07 1.91 -12.46
N SER A 337 12.10 2.71 -12.25
CA SER A 337 12.76 2.83 -10.95
C SER A 337 12.99 4.29 -10.58
N PHE A 338 12.81 4.59 -9.29
CA PHE A 338 13.16 5.88 -8.69
C PHE A 338 14.14 5.64 -7.56
N TYR A 339 15.29 6.28 -7.64
CA TYR A 339 16.39 6.04 -6.71
C TYR A 339 17.27 7.27 -6.57
N PRO A 340 17.88 7.50 -5.41
CA PRO A 340 18.83 8.59 -5.25
C PRO A 340 20.25 8.15 -5.70
N LYS A 341 21.19 9.09 -5.74
CA LYS A 341 22.60 8.81 -6.09
C LYS A 341 23.24 7.74 -5.19
N GLU A 342 22.75 7.57 -3.97
CA GLU A 342 23.21 6.57 -3.01
C GLU A 342 22.87 5.14 -3.45
N GLY A 343 21.92 4.95 -4.37
CA GLY A 343 21.62 3.65 -5.00
C GLY A 343 22.62 3.26 -6.10
N ASN A 344 23.43 4.20 -6.59
CA ASN A 344 24.35 3.95 -7.69
C ASN A 344 25.67 3.30 -7.25
N PRO A 345 26.30 2.47 -8.13
CA PRO A 345 25.92 2.19 -9.52
C PRO A 345 24.91 1.04 -9.68
N LEU A 346 24.52 0.36 -8.59
CA LEU A 346 23.67 -0.84 -8.65
C LEU A 346 22.30 -0.55 -9.25
N TRP A 347 21.63 0.49 -8.76
CA TRP A 347 20.24 0.77 -9.11
C TRP A 347 20.05 1.19 -10.56
N GLU A 348 20.84 2.15 -11.05
CA GLU A 348 20.81 2.56 -12.46
C GLU A 348 21.11 1.40 -13.42
N LYS A 349 21.95 0.46 -12.99
CA LYS A 349 22.32 -0.66 -13.85
C LYS A 349 21.26 -1.76 -13.88
N GLU A 350 20.71 -2.13 -12.72
CA GLU A 350 19.98 -3.38 -12.55
C GLU A 350 18.48 -3.20 -12.19
N SER A 351 18.07 -2.10 -11.57
CA SER A 351 16.75 -1.99 -10.92
C SER A 351 15.58 -2.10 -11.92
N THR A 352 15.51 -1.22 -12.92
CA THR A 352 14.44 -1.27 -13.93
C THR A 352 14.48 -2.56 -14.75
N ARG A 353 15.68 -3.13 -14.97
CA ARG A 353 15.84 -4.42 -15.65
C ARG A 353 15.29 -5.57 -14.82
N ALA A 354 15.49 -5.55 -13.50
CA ALA A 354 14.94 -6.53 -12.57
C ALA A 354 13.41 -6.47 -12.56
N VAL A 355 12.82 -5.27 -12.55
CA VAL A 355 11.36 -5.07 -12.68
C VAL A 355 10.86 -5.66 -14.01
N ALA A 356 11.52 -5.33 -15.13
CA ALA A 356 11.16 -5.86 -16.45
C ALA A 356 11.28 -7.40 -16.52
N ASN A 357 12.30 -7.96 -15.88
CA ASN A 357 12.48 -9.41 -15.79
C ASN A 357 11.38 -10.07 -14.95
N ALA A 358 11.01 -9.47 -13.81
CA ALA A 358 9.91 -9.95 -12.97
C ALA A 358 8.59 -9.96 -13.75
N LEU A 359 8.24 -8.85 -14.41
CA LEU A 359 7.05 -8.75 -15.24
C LEU A 359 6.98 -9.86 -16.31
N ARG A 360 8.07 -10.06 -17.06
CA ARG A 360 8.13 -11.12 -18.09
C ARG A 360 8.05 -12.51 -17.50
N THR A 361 8.70 -12.75 -16.36
CA THR A 361 8.80 -14.08 -15.77
C THR A 361 7.49 -14.50 -15.11
N TYR A 362 6.90 -13.66 -14.26
CA TYR A 362 5.63 -14.00 -13.62
C TYR A 362 4.49 -14.08 -14.65
N SER A 363 4.41 -13.16 -15.62
CA SER A 363 3.37 -13.21 -16.65
C SER A 363 3.43 -14.50 -17.48
N ARG A 364 4.63 -15.07 -17.71
CA ARG A 364 4.80 -16.36 -18.39
C ARG A 364 4.27 -17.55 -17.58
N HIS A 365 4.24 -17.46 -16.26
CA HIS A 365 3.85 -18.57 -15.38
C HIS A 365 2.43 -18.43 -14.82
N THR A 366 1.82 -17.26 -14.91
CA THR A 366 0.49 -16.99 -14.36
C THR A 366 -0.44 -16.39 -15.42
N PHE A 367 -0.65 -15.07 -15.36
CA PHE A 367 -1.43 -14.27 -16.28
C PHE A 367 -0.65 -12.98 -16.54
N ASP A 368 -0.92 -12.34 -17.69
CA ASP A 368 -0.28 -11.08 -18.01
C ASP A 368 -0.52 -10.02 -16.97
N TYR A 369 0.56 -9.36 -16.54
CA TYR A 369 0.49 -8.24 -15.63
C TYR A 369 -0.53 -7.20 -16.12
N PRO A 370 -1.62 -6.94 -15.38
CA PRO A 370 -2.79 -6.25 -15.92
C PRO A 370 -2.72 -4.72 -15.79
N TYR A 371 -1.70 -4.19 -15.13
CA TYR A 371 -1.60 -2.76 -14.79
C TYR A 371 -0.62 -2.02 -15.71
N PRO A 372 -0.77 -0.70 -15.90
CA PRO A 372 0.01 0.05 -16.90
C PRO A 372 1.47 0.30 -16.49
N VAL A 373 1.80 0.22 -15.20
CA VAL A 373 3.15 0.54 -14.70
C VAL A 373 3.58 -0.43 -13.60
N ALA A 374 4.88 -0.61 -13.43
CA ALA A 374 5.47 -1.31 -12.29
C ALA A 374 6.73 -0.57 -11.84
N ILE A 375 6.81 -0.23 -10.56
CA ILE A 375 7.73 0.76 -10.02
C ILE A 375 8.55 0.16 -8.88
N SER A 376 9.86 0.33 -8.93
CA SER A 376 10.76 0.06 -7.80
C SER A 376 11.28 1.38 -7.22
N ILE A 377 11.08 1.60 -5.93
CA ILE A 377 11.59 2.77 -5.20
C ILE A 377 12.74 2.34 -4.31
N HIS A 378 13.87 3.03 -4.39
CA HIS A 378 14.98 2.80 -3.47
C HIS A 378 14.70 3.41 -2.11
N THR A 379 14.92 2.59 -1.09
CA THR A 379 14.97 2.97 0.32
C THR A 379 16.23 2.40 0.95
N ALA A 380 16.73 2.94 2.07
CA ALA A 380 17.86 2.33 2.79
C ALA A 380 17.57 0.87 3.22
N GLU A 381 16.53 0.68 4.02
CA GLU A 381 16.19 -0.60 4.65
C GLU A 381 14.67 -0.78 4.70
N GLN A 382 14.10 -1.32 3.61
CA GLN A 382 12.69 -1.67 3.55
C GLN A 382 12.41 -2.71 2.47
N GLY A 383 11.38 -3.53 2.65
CA GLY A 383 10.82 -4.36 1.59
C GLY A 383 9.31 -4.36 1.75
N MET A 384 8.58 -3.71 0.85
CA MET A 384 7.11 -3.68 0.93
C MET A 384 6.47 -3.49 -0.44
N GLU A 385 5.48 -4.33 -0.75
CA GLU A 385 4.75 -4.36 -2.00
C GLU A 385 3.35 -3.73 -1.92
N TYR A 386 3.10 -2.81 -2.85
CA TYR A 386 1.79 -2.19 -3.07
C TYR A 386 1.43 -2.31 -4.55
N PRO A 387 0.16 -2.06 -4.93
CA PRO A 387 -0.24 -2.11 -6.33
C PRO A 387 0.63 -1.20 -7.20
N MET A 388 1.31 -1.81 -8.18
CA MET A 388 2.24 -1.17 -9.12
C MET A 388 3.52 -0.59 -8.54
N ILE A 389 3.74 -0.59 -7.23
CA ILE A 389 4.89 0.09 -6.61
C ILE A 389 5.42 -0.71 -5.44
N CYS A 390 6.74 -0.93 -5.40
CA CYS A 390 7.42 -1.61 -4.31
C CYS A 390 8.52 -0.71 -3.75
N PHE A 391 8.62 -0.65 -2.42
CA PHE A 391 9.74 -0.04 -1.72
C PHE A 391 10.79 -1.11 -1.49
N ASN A 392 11.97 -0.93 -2.07
CA ASN A 392 13.04 -1.93 -2.06
C ASN A 392 14.31 -1.35 -1.44
N GLY A 393 14.84 -2.10 -0.47
CA GLY A 393 16.09 -1.87 0.21
C GLY A 393 17.29 -2.30 -0.64
N GLY A 394 18.48 -2.22 -0.03
CA GLY A 394 19.73 -2.62 -0.66
C GLY A 394 20.45 -1.41 -1.24
N ARG A 395 21.23 -0.75 -0.38
CA ARG A 395 22.15 0.34 -0.76
C ARG A 395 23.55 -0.24 -0.98
N PRO A 396 24.21 0.03 -2.12
CA PRO A 396 25.62 -0.32 -2.27
C PRO A 396 26.46 0.42 -1.21
N GLY A 397 27.58 -0.17 -0.80
CA GLY A 397 28.54 0.52 0.07
C GLY A 397 29.05 1.81 -0.58
N LYS A 398 29.59 2.74 0.20
CA LYS A 398 30.07 4.06 -0.29
C LYS A 398 31.07 3.99 -1.46
N THR A 399 31.76 2.86 -1.62
CA THR A 399 32.70 2.59 -2.71
C THR A 399 32.04 1.99 -3.95
N GLY A 400 30.71 1.88 -3.98
CA GLY A 400 29.93 1.24 -5.04
C GLY A 400 29.93 -0.30 -5.00
N ARG A 401 30.57 -0.93 -4.00
CA ARG A 401 30.56 -2.39 -3.82
C ARG A 401 29.22 -2.86 -3.26
N TYR A 402 28.70 -3.95 -3.81
CA TYR A 402 27.49 -4.65 -3.36
C TYR A 402 27.75 -6.17 -3.42
N SER A 403 27.17 -6.93 -2.50
CA SER A 403 27.31 -8.39 -2.36
C SER A 403 25.97 -9.10 -2.35
#